data_AF-A0A7C3TAZ5-F1
#
_entry.id   AF-A0A7C3TAZ5-F1
#
_cell.length_a   1.000
_cell.length_b   1.000
_cell.length_c   1.000
_cell.angle_alpha   90.00
_cell.angle_beta   90.00
_cell.angle_gamma   90.00
#
_symmetry.space_group_name_H-M   'P 1'
#
loop_
_entity.id
_entity.type
_entity.pdbx_description
1 polymer ?
#
loop_
_entity_poly.entity_id
_entity_poly.type
_entity_poly.pdbx_seq_one_letter_code
_entity_poly.pdbx_strand_id
1 'polypeptide(L)'
;MAKKSVKTVTEPLLKREIGRLEKSVIQALRLLKGIDREVKNTSKATSKITEMQKQLIELRKQVAESAKAQKKAAKKPRKLTEMNLFVKEQIKSGKSFAEAIQAWKDYKATKQTQRAEAEPPEKSKEPSGEQAP
;
A
#
# COMPACT_ATOMS: atom_id res chain seq x y z
N MET A 1 -9.06 -92.02 18.49
CA MET A 1 -9.00 -91.26 17.22
C MET A 1 -10.11 -90.23 17.21
N ALA A 2 -9.78 -88.93 17.26
CA ALA A 2 -10.78 -87.85 17.31
C ALA A 2 -11.29 -87.52 15.89
N LYS A 3 -12.57 -87.79 15.62
CA LYS A 3 -13.23 -87.37 14.37
C LYS A 3 -13.49 -85.86 14.44
N LYS A 4 -12.81 -85.07 13.61
CA LYS A 4 -13.12 -83.65 13.42
C LYS A 4 -14.46 -83.54 12.69
N SER A 5 -15.49 -83.08 13.40
CA SER A 5 -16.79 -82.77 12.79
C SER A 5 -16.65 -81.54 11.89
N VAL A 6 -16.89 -81.71 10.60
CA VAL A 6 -17.04 -80.59 9.65
C VAL A 6 -18.32 -79.85 10.03
N LYS A 7 -18.19 -78.58 10.47
CA LYS A 7 -19.35 -77.73 10.77
C LYS A 7 -20.08 -77.44 9.45
N THR A 8 -21.20 -78.12 9.23
CA THR A 8 -22.06 -77.85 8.08
C THR A 8 -22.73 -76.50 8.26
N VAL A 9 -22.52 -75.59 7.31
CA VAL A 9 -23.18 -74.28 7.31
C VAL A 9 -24.62 -74.50 6.90
N THR A 10 -25.53 -74.35 7.85
CA THR A 10 -26.97 -74.53 7.61
C THR A 10 -27.60 -73.25 7.07
N GLU A 11 -28.60 -73.38 6.20
CA GLU A 11 -29.34 -72.26 5.60
C GLU A 11 -29.81 -71.18 6.61
N PRO A 12 -30.28 -71.51 7.83
CA PRO A 12 -30.65 -70.50 8.84
C PRO A 12 -29.48 -69.65 9.33
N LEU A 13 -28.26 -70.20 9.39
CA LEU A 13 -27.06 -69.45 9.78
C LEU A 13 -26.66 -68.46 8.69
N LEU A 14 -26.77 -68.86 7.41
CA LEU A 14 -26.54 -67.96 6.28
C LEU A 14 -27.55 -66.81 6.26
N LYS A 15 -28.85 -67.09 6.49
CA LYS A 15 -29.88 -66.03 6.56
C LYS A 15 -29.62 -65.02 7.68
N ARG A 16 -29.15 -65.48 8.85
CA ARG A 16 -28.76 -64.58 9.95
C ARG A 16 -27.56 -63.73 9.59
N GLU A 17 -26.55 -64.31 8.96
CA GLU A 17 -25.34 -63.58 8.57
C GLU A 17 -25.63 -62.57 7.46
N ILE A 18 -26.45 -62.93 6.47
CA ILE A 18 -26.94 -62.01 5.44
C ILE A 18 -27.66 -60.83 6.10
N GLY A 19 -28.61 -61.07 7.00
CA GLY A 19 -29.31 -59.99 7.70
C GLY A 19 -28.39 -59.12 8.57
N ARG A 20 -27.32 -59.68 9.14
CA ARG A 20 -26.29 -58.92 9.86
C ARG A 20 -25.51 -58.01 8.91
N LEU A 21 -25.08 -58.55 7.78
CA LEU A 21 -24.34 -57.80 6.75
C LEU A 21 -25.20 -56.70 6.14
N GLU A 22 -26.47 -56.96 5.83
CA GLU A 22 -27.42 -55.97 5.32
C GLU A 22 -27.57 -54.78 6.28
N LYS A 23 -27.72 -55.04 7.59
CA LYS A 23 -27.76 -53.98 8.60
C LYS A 23 -26.46 -53.17 8.65
N SER A 24 -25.31 -53.85 8.56
CA SER A 24 -24.00 -53.20 8.52
C SER A 24 -23.84 -52.31 7.28
N VAL A 25 -24.30 -52.77 6.12
CA VAL A 25 -24.29 -51.99 4.87
C VAL A 25 -25.18 -50.75 5.00
N ILE A 26 -26.38 -50.87 5.57
CA ILE A 26 -27.27 -49.73 5.80
C ILE A 26 -26.61 -48.69 6.72
N GLN A 27 -25.93 -49.13 7.79
CA GLN A 27 -25.19 -48.24 8.68
C GLN A 27 -24.04 -47.53 7.96
N ALA A 28 -23.24 -48.28 7.19
CA ALA A 28 -22.14 -47.71 6.40
C ALA A 28 -22.64 -46.66 5.39
N LEU A 29 -23.76 -46.92 4.71
CA LEU A 29 -24.36 -45.95 3.78
C LEU A 29 -24.85 -44.67 4.48
N ARG A 30 -25.35 -44.75 5.71
CA ARG A 30 -25.73 -43.56 6.49
C ARG A 30 -24.51 -42.74 6.89
N LEU A 31 -23.43 -43.39 7.34
CA LEU A 31 -22.17 -42.71 7.66
C LEU A 31 -21.59 -42.02 6.43
N LEU A 32 -21.58 -42.70 5.28
CA LEU A 32 -21.08 -42.13 4.02
C LEU A 32 -21.87 -40.88 3.60
N LYS A 33 -23.19 -40.87 3.78
CA LYS A 33 -24.03 -39.67 3.53
C LYS A 33 -23.70 -38.52 4.48
N GLY A 34 -23.34 -38.81 5.73
CA GLY A 34 -22.88 -37.80 6.69
C GLY A 34 -21.57 -37.16 6.24
N ILE A 35 -20.59 -38.00 5.90
CA ILE A 35 -19.27 -37.57 5.41
C ILE A 35 -19.42 -36.73 4.13
N ASP A 36 -20.25 -37.14 3.16
CA ASP A 36 -20.48 -36.36 1.93
C ASP A 36 -21.02 -34.94 2.22
N ARG A 37 -21.93 -34.80 3.19
CA ARG A 37 -22.43 -33.48 3.61
C ARG A 37 -21.33 -32.63 4.24
N GLU A 38 -20.51 -33.23 5.11
CA GLU A 38 -19.38 -32.53 5.73
C GLU A 38 -18.35 -32.09 4.69
N VAL A 39 -17.98 -32.95 3.74
CA VAL A 39 -17.07 -32.62 2.64
C VAL A 39 -17.61 -31.45 1.82
N LYS A 40 -18.90 -31.44 1.48
CA LYS A 40 -19.55 -30.33 0.76
C LYS A 40 -19.50 -29.02 1.56
N ASN A 41 -19.73 -29.08 2.87
CA ASN A 41 -19.64 -27.91 3.74
C ASN A 41 -18.21 -27.39 3.84
N THR A 42 -17.23 -28.27 4.00
CA THR A 42 -15.81 -27.94 4.02
C THR A 42 -15.38 -27.31 2.68
N SER A 43 -15.83 -27.85 1.55
CA SER A 43 -15.56 -27.27 0.23
C SER A 43 -16.07 -25.83 0.11
N LYS A 44 -17.31 -25.55 0.56
CA LYS A 44 -17.85 -24.19 0.60
C LYS A 44 -17.04 -23.26 1.50
N ALA A 45 -16.63 -23.75 2.68
CA ALA A 45 -15.80 -22.99 3.61
C ALA A 45 -14.44 -22.66 3.00
N THR A 46 -13.79 -23.62 2.33
CA THR A 46 -12.52 -23.42 1.62
C THR A 46 -12.65 -22.36 0.53
N SER A 47 -13.70 -22.39 -0.29
CA SER A 47 -13.94 -21.37 -1.31
C SER A 47 -14.08 -19.96 -0.69
N LYS A 48 -14.77 -19.85 0.45
CA LYS A 48 -14.92 -18.58 1.17
C LYS A 48 -13.60 -18.08 1.76
N ILE A 49 -12.78 -18.98 2.31
CA ILE A 49 -11.43 -18.65 2.81
C ILE A 49 -10.55 -18.11 1.68
N THR A 50 -10.56 -18.76 0.52
CA THR A 50 -9.81 -18.30 -0.66
C THR A 50 -10.24 -16.90 -1.09
N GLU A 51 -11.55 -16.61 -1.07
CA GLU A 51 -12.06 -15.28 -1.41
C GLU A 51 -11.61 -14.22 -0.38
N MET A 52 -11.70 -14.54 0.92
CA MET A 52 -11.22 -13.66 1.97
C MET A 52 -9.71 -13.40 1.90
N GLN A 53 -8.92 -14.41 1.51
CA GLN A 53 -7.48 -14.24 1.31
C GLN A 53 -7.17 -13.25 0.18
N LYS A 54 -7.92 -13.31 -0.93
CA LYS A 54 -7.79 -12.33 -2.03
C LYS A 54 -8.13 -10.92 -1.55
N GLN A 55 -9.23 -10.75 -0.84
CA GLN A 55 -9.63 -9.46 -0.26
C GLN A 55 -8.57 -8.90 0.69
N LEU A 56 -7.97 -9.76 1.51
CA LEU A 56 -6.91 -9.37 2.45
C LEU A 56 -5.64 -8.90 1.72
N ILE A 57 -5.25 -9.57 0.64
CA ILE A 57 -4.13 -9.14 -0.22
C ILE A 57 -4.40 -7.76 -0.82
N GLU A 58 -5.61 -7.55 -1.36
CA GLU A 58 -5.99 -6.27 -1.96
C GLU A 58 -6.01 -5.14 -0.92
N LEU A 59 -6.58 -5.37 0.27
CA LEU A 59 -6.56 -4.39 1.36
C LEU A 59 -5.12 -4.04 1.78
N ARG A 60 -4.23 -5.04 1.88
CA ARG A 60 -2.81 -4.79 2.17
C ARG A 60 -2.14 -3.92 1.11
N LYS A 61 -2.48 -4.12 -0.16
CA LYS A 61 -1.99 -3.30 -1.27
C LYS A 61 -2.48 -1.85 -1.15
N GLN A 62 -3.77 -1.65 -0.88
CA GLN A 62 -4.36 -0.33 -0.68
C GLN A 62 -3.75 0.42 0.52
N VAL A 63 -3.47 -0.28 1.62
CA VAL A 63 -2.76 0.30 2.78
C VAL A 63 -1.35 0.73 2.39
N ALA A 64 -0.62 -0.09 1.64
CA ALA A 64 0.73 0.25 1.20
C ALA A 64 0.74 1.46 0.23
N GLU A 65 -0.24 1.54 -0.68
CA GLU A 65 -0.39 2.66 -1.61
C GLU A 65 -0.76 3.95 -0.91
N SER A 66 -1.72 3.90 0.02
CA SER A 66 -2.11 5.08 0.82
C SER A 66 -0.96 5.57 1.69
N ALA A 67 -0.19 4.68 2.31
CA ALA A 67 1.01 5.06 3.07
C ALA A 67 2.07 5.75 2.18
N LYS A 68 2.27 5.28 0.94
CA LYS A 68 3.16 5.95 -0.02
C LYS A 68 2.64 7.33 -0.42
N ALA A 69 1.33 7.45 -0.66
CA ALA A 69 0.69 8.72 -1.00
C ALA A 69 0.83 9.73 0.14
N GLN A 70 0.58 9.31 1.39
CA GLN A 70 0.78 10.15 2.57
C GLN A 70 2.23 10.59 2.73
N LYS A 71 3.22 9.71 2.50
CA LYS A 71 4.64 10.10 2.52
C LYS A 71 5.00 11.12 1.43
N LYS A 72 4.35 11.08 0.27
CA LYS A 72 4.53 12.11 -0.79
C LYS A 72 3.85 13.42 -0.40
N ALA A 73 2.65 13.37 0.17
CA ALA A 73 1.91 14.55 0.62
C ALA A 73 2.59 15.25 1.82
N ALA A 74 3.23 14.49 2.71
CA ALA A 74 3.97 15.00 3.86
C ALA A 74 5.32 15.63 3.49
N LYS A 75 5.84 15.40 2.27
CA LYS A 75 7.01 16.13 1.77
C LYS A 75 6.59 17.57 1.48
N LYS A 76 6.94 18.48 2.40
CA LYS A 76 6.79 19.92 2.18
C LYS A 76 7.45 20.29 0.84
N PRO A 77 6.76 21.03 -0.05
CA PRO A 77 7.38 21.49 -1.28
C PRO A 77 8.60 22.33 -0.92
N ARG A 78 9.77 21.95 -1.45
CA ARG A 78 10.99 22.72 -1.27
C ARG A 78 10.76 24.07 -1.96
N LYS A 79 10.66 25.16 -1.19
CA LYS A 79 10.53 26.50 -1.76
C LYS A 79 11.78 26.76 -2.60
N LEU A 80 11.59 26.93 -3.91
CA LEU A 80 12.67 27.36 -4.80
C LEU A 80 13.01 28.80 -4.44
N THR A 81 14.30 29.10 -4.31
CA THR A 81 14.77 30.47 -4.16
C THR A 81 14.47 31.27 -5.43
N GLU A 82 14.43 32.60 -5.33
CA GLU A 82 14.22 33.49 -6.49
C GLU A 82 15.19 33.18 -7.64
N MET A 83 16.46 32.90 -7.31
CA MET A 83 17.48 32.47 -8.26
C MET A 83 17.07 31.20 -9.01
N ASN A 84 16.58 30.19 -8.29
CA ASN A 84 16.16 28.93 -8.90
C ASN A 84 14.96 29.10 -9.83
N LEU A 85 14.03 30.00 -9.48
CA LEU A 85 12.91 30.35 -10.36
C LEU A 85 13.40 31.09 -11.61
N PHE A 86 14.27 32.08 -11.44
CA PHE A 86 14.86 32.85 -12.53
C PHE A 86 15.66 31.97 -13.49
N VAL A 87 16.58 31.16 -12.98
CA VAL A 87 17.41 30.24 -13.77
C VAL A 87 16.54 29.23 -14.51
N LYS A 88 15.48 28.71 -13.87
CA LYS A 88 14.53 27.81 -14.53
C LYS A 88 13.80 28.47 -15.70
N GLU A 89 13.38 29.72 -15.57
CA GLU A 89 12.76 30.47 -16.67
C GLU A 89 13.76 30.77 -17.80
N GLN A 90 15.01 31.10 -17.49
CA GLN A 90 16.06 31.28 -18.51
C GLN A 90 16.33 29.98 -19.28
N ILE A 91 16.38 28.83 -18.60
CA ILE A 91 16.57 27.53 -19.25
C ILE A 91 15.38 27.17 -20.13
N LYS A 92 14.14 27.42 -19.68
CA LYS A 92 12.94 27.24 -20.52
C LYS A 92 12.96 28.11 -21.78
N SER A 93 13.55 29.30 -21.70
CA SER A 93 13.74 30.18 -22.86
C SER A 93 14.87 29.73 -23.80
N GLY A 94 15.48 28.56 -23.56
CA GLY A 94 16.49 27.97 -24.44
C GLY A 94 17.94 28.31 -24.09
N LYS A 95 18.19 29.03 -22.99
CA LYS A 95 19.55 29.39 -22.56
C LYS A 95 20.21 28.24 -21.80
N SER A 96 21.53 28.13 -21.94
CA SER A 96 22.32 27.17 -21.17
C SER A 96 22.35 27.55 -19.69
N PHE A 97 22.66 26.58 -18.82
CA PHE A 97 22.76 26.83 -17.38
C PHE A 97 23.80 27.92 -17.06
N ALA A 98 24.94 27.92 -17.76
CA ALA A 98 25.99 28.92 -17.55
C ALA A 98 25.50 30.35 -17.85
N GLU A 99 24.78 30.53 -18.96
CA GLU A 99 24.18 31.82 -19.35
C GLU A 99 23.09 32.25 -18.36
N ALA A 100 22.27 31.31 -17.87
CA ALA A 100 21.23 31.61 -16.89
C ALA A 100 21.80 32.08 -15.54
N ILE A 101 22.94 31.52 -15.11
CA ILE A 101 23.65 31.95 -13.90
C ILE A 101 24.26 33.34 -14.08
N GLN A 102 24.83 33.63 -15.25
CA GLN A 102 25.38 34.95 -15.54
C GLN A 102 24.26 36.01 -15.57
N ALA A 103 23.16 35.73 -16.27
CA ALA A 103 21.99 36.61 -16.29
C ALA A 103 21.40 36.87 -14.89
N TRP A 104 21.49 35.91 -13.97
CA TRP A 104 21.06 36.11 -12.58
C TRP A 104 21.98 37.08 -11.82
N LYS A 105 23.31 36.99 -12.03
CA LYS A 105 24.27 37.92 -11.42
C LYS A 105 24.02 39.35 -11.90
N ASP A 106 23.78 39.52 -13.20
CA ASP A 106 23.52 40.81 -13.82
C ASP A 106 22.16 41.38 -13.34
N TYR A 107 21.13 40.53 -13.23
CA TYR A 107 19.83 40.89 -12.66
C TYR A 107 19.92 41.30 -11.18
N LYS A 108 20.72 40.60 -10.38
CA LYS A 108 20.94 40.96 -8.96
C LYS A 108 21.68 42.29 -8.82
N ALA A 109 22.70 42.53 -9.65
CA ALA A 109 23.45 43.77 -9.66
C ALA A 109 22.55 44.96 -10.01
N THR A 110 21.77 44.85 -11.09
CA THR A 110 20.81 45.90 -11.51
C THR A 110 19.70 46.15 -10.48
N LYS A 111 19.15 45.11 -9.84
CA LYS A 111 18.21 45.26 -8.72
C LYS A 111 18.80 45.98 -7.50
N GLN A 112 20.09 45.79 -7.21
CA GLN A 112 20.77 46.50 -6.12
C GLN A 112 20.97 47.98 -6.46
N THR A 113 21.35 48.28 -7.70
CA THR A 113 21.50 49.67 -8.17
C THR A 113 20.18 50.43 -8.15
N GLN A 114 19.08 49.84 -8.64
CA GLN A 114 17.76 50.47 -8.62
C GLN A 114 17.20 50.67 -7.20
N ARG A 115 17.64 49.87 -6.22
CA ARG A 115 17.25 50.06 -4.81
C ARG A 115 18.06 51.15 -4.13
N ALA A 116 19.32 51.35 -4.53
CA ALA A 116 20.15 52.45 -4.06
C ALA A 116 19.74 53.81 -4.65
N GLU A 117 19.16 53.82 -5.86
CA GLU A 117 18.68 55.03 -6.52
C GLU A 117 17.28 55.48 -6.06
N ALA A 118 16.57 54.61 -5.31
CA ALA A 118 15.23 54.87 -4.77
C ALA A 118 15.21 55.38 -3.31
N GLU A 119 16.37 55.55 -2.66
CA GLU A 119 16.48 56.29 -1.40
C GLU A 119 16.85 57.76 -1.70
N PRO A 120 15.96 58.74 -1.41
CA PRO A 120 16.30 60.15 -1.59
C PRO A 120 17.37 60.57 -0.57
N PRO A 121 18.26 61.53 -0.91
CA PRO A 121 19.32 61.96 -0.01
C PRO A 121 18.72 62.56 1.25
N GLU A 122 19.01 61.95 2.41
CA GLU A 122 18.73 62.57 3.71
C GLU A 122 19.41 63.94 3.77
N LYS A 123 18.60 64.94 4.14
CA LYS A 123 18.99 66.34 4.27
C LYS A 123 20.26 66.49 5.12
N SER A 124 21.16 67.29 4.57
CA SER A 124 22.30 67.95 5.18
C SER A 124 22.04 68.38 6.63
N LYS A 125 22.88 67.92 7.54
CA LYS A 125 22.99 68.42 8.91
C LYS A 125 23.55 69.85 8.88
N GLU A 126 22.76 70.83 9.27
CA GLU A 126 23.25 72.18 9.60
C GLU A 126 24.23 72.09 10.79
N PRO A 127 25.34 72.86 10.78
CA PRO A 127 26.15 73.04 11.98
C PRO A 127 25.44 74.06 12.87
N SER A 128 24.82 73.59 13.96
CA SER A 128 24.36 74.45 15.03
C SER A 128 25.59 75.06 15.71
N GLY A 129 25.80 76.35 15.44
CA GLY A 129 26.74 77.17 16.18
C GLY A 129 26.17 77.45 17.56
N GLU A 130 26.91 77.07 18.59
CA GLU A 130 26.67 77.51 19.96
C GLU A 130 27.87 78.37 20.38
N GLN A 131 27.68 79.68 20.24
CA GLN A 131 28.58 80.71 20.71
C GLN A 131 27.90 81.37 21.92
N ALA A 132 28.52 81.16 23.09
CA ALA A 132 28.58 81.88 24.38
C ALA A 132 27.60 83.05 24.68
N PRO A 133 27.30 83.35 25.96
CA PRO A 133 28.31 83.82 26.94
C PRO A 133 28.42 83.01 28.22
#